data_AF-A0A8S2D808-F1
#
_entry.id   AF-A0A8S2D808-F1
#
_cell.length_a   1.000
_cell.length_b   1.000
_cell.length_c   1.000
_cell.angle_alpha   90.00
_cell.angle_beta   90.00
_cell.angle_gamma   90.00
#
_symmetry.space_group_name_H-M   'P 1'
#
loop_
_entity.id
_entity.type
_entity.pdbx_description
1 polymer ?
#
loop_
_entity_poly.entity_id
_entity_poly.type
_entity_poly.pdbx_seq_one_letter_code
_entity_poly.pdbx_strand_id
1 'polypeptide(L)'
;MAMSGAERVKKYREKLKKDKVKHNIVKAKARVLNNSVKTKLKGAALEKFRINSRNRQKLYRENKSSIIPSIVPKPTYQRTQVQLADKLKQSVYKFYVRDDISYQLPGKRDTIVVRDEYGGKSTHQKRVLIASIRETHGLFMLENVGVDIGGTAFALLKPGFVVPKAALAHRNCLCQHHENVYLLIKLLEKYVGGRACSSLQNLSDSLVCSTESEECMFGQCPLCTGNFKENIEDEITDKSAKVNYCQWTNENGRAEKKEFSGTVKEIVSLLNSKVAHFLFHVYVKRQQSKYFEKLKLEVSDEKVCIQVDFAENYGMKENDEIQSAHWSTKTLSIFTAYVWAESECFSYALPSNDISHDKFVVDSALKMILNDLKTVLPSVKEITFFSDGAASQFKQRFHFRNLLEIANFYKVKLSWNFFATSHGKGVVDGIGGTVKRLVWSAVLGGSVCRSAADFVKISKQKTKKINLMEITLAEIAASKLKLENTFKVAKAVPETLKTHSVQVVGRSTIDCRYYSACSTKKTISY
;
A
#
# COMPACT_ATOMS: atom_id res chain seq x y z
N MET A 1 -38.86 -12.20 13.87
CA MET A 1 -37.73 -11.39 14.38
C MET A 1 -36.52 -12.27 14.61
N ALA A 2 -35.36 -11.92 14.08
CA ALA A 2 -34.15 -12.74 14.22
C ALA A 2 -33.50 -12.55 15.60
N MET A 3 -33.32 -13.65 16.35
CA MET A 3 -32.67 -13.64 17.66
C MET A 3 -31.22 -13.12 17.57
N SER A 4 -30.84 -12.25 18.50
CA SER A 4 -29.48 -11.72 18.66
C SER A 4 -28.47 -12.83 19.03
N GLY A 5 -27.19 -12.59 18.78
CA GLY A 5 -26.12 -13.54 19.11
C GLY A 5 -26.06 -13.89 20.60
N ALA A 6 -26.34 -12.92 21.48
CA ALA A 6 -26.36 -13.12 22.92
C ALA A 6 -27.51 -14.04 23.36
N GLU A 7 -28.69 -13.89 22.76
CA GLU A 7 -29.86 -14.73 23.05
C GLU A 7 -29.65 -16.18 22.58
N ARG A 8 -29.01 -16.38 21.43
CA ARG A 8 -28.63 -17.72 20.95
C ARG A 8 -27.70 -18.42 21.92
N VAL A 9 -26.68 -17.72 22.43
CA VAL A 9 -25.71 -18.28 23.38
C VAL A 9 -26.38 -18.61 24.72
N LYS A 10 -27.30 -17.77 25.21
CA LYS A 10 -28.06 -18.03 26.44
C LYS A 10 -28.94 -19.28 26.30
N LYS A 11 -29.70 -19.38 25.21
CA LYS A 11 -30.58 -20.52 24.90
C LYS A 11 -29.78 -21.82 24.69
N TYR A 12 -28.59 -21.71 24.09
CA TYR A 12 -27.64 -22.82 23.95
C TYR A 12 -27.13 -23.32 25.31
N ARG A 13 -26.75 -22.41 26.23
CA ARG A 13 -26.32 -22.76 27.58
C ARG A 13 -27.45 -23.38 28.41
N GLU A 14 -28.68 -22.93 28.24
CA GLU A 14 -29.86 -23.50 28.90
C GLU A 14 -30.17 -24.90 28.35
N LYS A 15 -30.09 -25.12 27.03
CA LYS A 15 -30.19 -26.47 26.43
C LYS A 15 -29.09 -27.41 26.93
N LEU A 16 -27.85 -26.91 27.04
CA LEU A 16 -26.71 -27.67 27.57
C LEU A 16 -26.88 -28.09 29.03
N LYS A 17 -27.59 -27.31 29.86
CA LYS A 17 -27.85 -27.68 31.26
C LYS A 17 -28.92 -28.77 31.39
N LYS A 18 -29.83 -28.89 30.42
CA LYS A 18 -30.86 -29.94 30.39
C LYS A 18 -30.31 -31.29 29.95
N ASP A 19 -29.25 -31.30 29.15
CA ASP A 19 -28.52 -32.51 28.74
C ASP A 19 -27.30 -32.75 29.64
N LYS A 20 -27.51 -33.48 30.74
CA LYS A 20 -26.48 -33.76 31.76
C LYS A 20 -25.23 -34.43 31.18
N VAL A 21 -25.37 -35.30 30.18
CA VAL A 21 -24.25 -36.03 29.57
C VAL A 21 -23.38 -35.06 28.77
N LYS A 22 -24.00 -34.24 27.92
CA LYS A 22 -23.29 -33.26 27.10
C LYS A 22 -22.69 -32.13 27.96
N HIS A 23 -23.37 -31.74 29.04
CA HIS A 23 -22.83 -30.82 30.04
C HIS A 23 -21.53 -31.33 30.66
N ASN A 24 -21.52 -32.60 31.09
CA ASN A 24 -20.37 -33.21 31.75
C ASN A 24 -19.18 -33.39 30.80
N ILE A 25 -19.42 -33.74 29.54
CA ILE A 25 -18.36 -33.83 28.50
C ILE A 25 -17.73 -32.47 28.24
N VAL A 26 -18.53 -31.41 28.10
CA VAL A 26 -18.02 -30.04 27.88
C VAL A 26 -17.24 -29.54 29.10
N LYS A 27 -17.72 -29.85 30.32
CA LYS A 27 -17.04 -29.52 31.58
C LYS A 27 -15.72 -30.27 31.74
N ALA A 28 -15.66 -31.54 31.33
CA ALA A 28 -14.43 -32.33 31.30
C ALA A 28 -13.40 -31.76 30.31
N LYS A 29 -13.82 -31.43 29.08
CA LYS A 29 -12.95 -30.76 28.08
C LYS A 29 -12.41 -29.42 28.58
N ALA A 30 -13.23 -28.61 29.25
CA ALA A 30 -12.79 -27.35 29.84
C ALA A 30 -11.79 -27.54 31.00
N ARG A 31 -11.93 -28.61 31.80
CA ARG A 31 -10.96 -28.98 32.84
C ARG A 31 -9.63 -29.42 32.25
N VAL A 32 -9.64 -30.23 31.18
CA VAL A 32 -8.42 -30.63 30.46
C VAL A 32 -7.70 -29.42 29.86
N LEU A 33 -8.45 -28.48 29.26
CA LEU A 33 -7.88 -27.24 28.71
C LEU A 33 -7.27 -26.33 29.78
N ASN A 34 -7.94 -26.17 30.93
CA ASN A 34 -7.41 -25.40 32.05
C ASN A 34 -6.18 -26.06 32.71
N ASN A 35 -6.14 -27.39 32.75
CA ASN A 35 -4.98 -28.12 33.24
C ASN A 35 -3.78 -28.02 32.28
N SER A 36 -4.00 -27.95 30.95
CA SER A 36 -2.90 -27.77 29.98
C SER A 36 -2.26 -26.39 30.04
N VAL A 37 -3.03 -25.35 30.40
CA VAL A 37 -2.49 -24.00 30.68
C VAL A 37 -1.66 -24.01 31.97
N LYS A 38 -2.04 -24.83 32.96
CA LYS A 38 -1.35 -24.94 34.26
C LYS A 38 -0.02 -25.69 34.17
N THR A 39 0.12 -26.67 33.27
CA THR A 39 1.34 -27.49 33.10
C THR A 39 2.41 -26.86 32.21
N LYS A 40 2.08 -25.84 31.40
CA LYS A 40 3.03 -25.14 30.51
C LYS A 40 3.71 -23.91 31.10
N LEU A 41 3.30 -23.46 32.29
CA LEU A 41 3.86 -22.29 32.96
C LEU A 41 4.95 -22.72 33.97
N LYS A 42 6.13 -22.09 33.92
CA LYS A 42 7.24 -22.29 34.87
C LYS A 42 7.69 -20.93 35.46
N GLY A 43 8.36 -20.97 36.62
CA GLY A 43 8.97 -19.79 37.25
C GLY A 43 7.97 -18.69 37.64
N ALA A 44 8.39 -17.42 37.51
CA ALA A 44 7.62 -16.24 37.94
C ALA A 44 6.22 -16.13 37.30
N ALA A 45 6.04 -16.65 36.08
CA ALA A 45 4.74 -16.66 35.40
C ALA A 45 3.74 -17.62 36.07
N LEU A 46 4.19 -18.76 36.57
CA LEU A 46 3.35 -19.70 37.33
C LEU A 46 2.93 -19.10 38.67
N GLU A 47 3.85 -18.39 39.34
CA GLU A 47 3.58 -17.77 40.63
C GLU A 47 2.58 -16.60 40.51
N LYS A 48 2.76 -15.75 39.48
CA LYS A 48 1.80 -14.67 39.16
C LYS A 48 0.40 -15.22 38.82
N PHE A 49 0.33 -16.37 38.15
CA PHE A 49 -0.93 -17.06 37.89
C PHE A 49 -1.59 -17.60 39.17
N ARG A 50 -0.81 -18.22 40.08
CA ARG A 50 -1.30 -18.71 41.37
C ARG A 50 -1.83 -17.58 42.25
N ILE A 51 -1.12 -16.46 42.32
CA ILE A 51 -1.53 -15.26 43.07
C ILE A 51 -2.85 -14.71 42.51
N ASN A 52 -2.95 -14.52 41.19
CA ASN A 52 -4.17 -14.04 40.56
C ASN A 52 -5.36 -15.00 40.72
N SER A 53 -5.11 -16.31 40.71
CA SER A 53 -6.14 -17.32 40.94
C SER A 53 -6.65 -17.29 42.39
N ARG A 54 -5.75 -17.18 43.37
CA ARG A 54 -6.10 -17.01 44.80
C ARG A 54 -6.87 -15.72 45.03
N ASN A 55 -6.44 -14.60 44.43
CA ASN A 55 -7.14 -13.32 44.54
C ASN A 55 -8.55 -13.37 43.95
N ARG A 56 -8.75 -14.03 42.79
CA ARG A 56 -10.10 -14.25 42.24
C ARG A 56 -10.98 -15.12 43.13
N GLN A 57 -10.41 -16.14 43.76
CA GLN A 57 -11.15 -17.00 44.70
C GLN A 57 -11.51 -16.28 46.00
N LYS A 58 -10.63 -15.41 46.49
CA LYS A 58 -10.86 -14.54 47.65
C LYS A 58 -12.00 -13.54 47.35
N LEU A 59 -11.91 -12.80 46.24
CA LEU A 59 -12.97 -11.90 45.76
C LEU A 59 -14.32 -12.61 45.56
N TYR A 60 -14.30 -13.87 45.10
CA TYR A 60 -15.53 -14.65 44.94
C TYR A 60 -16.14 -15.08 46.28
N ARG A 61 -15.32 -15.37 47.29
CA ARG A 61 -15.79 -15.72 48.64
C ARG A 61 -16.29 -14.49 49.40
N GLU A 62 -15.57 -13.37 49.31
CA GLU A 62 -15.95 -12.08 49.90
C GLU A 62 -17.27 -11.57 49.31
N ASN A 63 -17.49 -11.70 48.00
CA ASN A 63 -18.76 -11.36 47.35
C ASN A 63 -19.90 -12.35 47.64
N LYS A 64 -19.62 -13.51 48.24
CA LYS A 64 -20.63 -14.52 48.60
C LYS A 64 -21.07 -14.41 50.05
N SER A 65 -20.21 -13.87 50.93
CA SER A 65 -20.51 -13.60 52.35
C SER A 65 -21.31 -12.32 52.58
N SER A 66 -21.45 -11.46 51.57
CA SER A 66 -22.14 -10.16 51.67
C SER A 66 -23.58 -10.15 51.11
N ILE A 67 -24.21 -11.32 50.95
CA ILE A 67 -25.62 -11.41 50.51
C ILE A 67 -26.54 -11.36 51.74
N ILE A 68 -26.80 -10.15 52.24
CA ILE A 68 -28.03 -9.82 52.95
C ILE A 68 -29.05 -9.39 51.87
N PRO A 69 -30.30 -9.88 51.88
CA PRO A 69 -31.27 -9.58 50.83
C PRO A 69 -31.79 -8.14 51.03
N SER A 70 -31.12 -7.17 50.44
CA SER A 70 -31.62 -5.80 50.32
C SER A 70 -31.18 -5.21 48.98
N ILE A 71 -32.09 -4.48 48.38
CA ILE A 71 -32.07 -3.99 47.00
C ILE A 71 -30.83 -3.11 46.76
N VAL A 72 -29.77 -3.69 46.19
CA VAL A 72 -28.67 -2.93 45.60
C VAL A 72 -28.75 -3.10 44.09
N PRO A 73 -29.00 -2.03 43.31
CA PRO A 73 -29.01 -2.14 41.86
C PRO A 73 -27.64 -2.64 41.40
N LYS A 74 -27.63 -3.63 40.50
CA LYS A 74 -26.39 -4.09 39.85
C LYS A 74 -25.64 -2.86 39.34
N PRO A 75 -24.32 -2.74 39.55
CA PRO A 75 -23.57 -1.65 38.94
C PRO A 75 -23.75 -1.77 37.43
N THR A 76 -24.58 -0.88 36.89
CA THR A 76 -24.60 -0.60 35.46
C THR A 76 -23.21 -0.05 35.20
N TYR A 77 -22.33 -0.89 34.66
CA TYR A 77 -21.21 -0.37 33.89
C TYR A 77 -21.84 0.38 32.73
N GLN A 78 -22.18 1.65 32.95
CA GLN A 78 -22.22 2.62 31.89
C GLN A 78 -20.79 2.60 31.36
N ARG A 79 -20.59 1.90 30.25
CA ARG A 79 -19.50 2.26 29.35
C ARG A 79 -19.83 3.70 28.99
N THR A 80 -19.28 4.65 29.72
CA THR A 80 -18.99 5.95 29.17
C THR A 80 -18.20 5.62 27.92
N GLN A 81 -18.84 5.77 26.76
CA GLN A 81 -18.10 5.95 25.53
C GLN A 81 -17.29 7.20 25.80
N VAL A 82 -16.04 7.04 26.26
CA VAL A 82 -15.08 8.13 26.23
C VAL A 82 -15.08 8.54 24.77
N GLN A 83 -15.74 9.66 24.47
CA GLN A 83 -15.73 10.21 23.13
C GLN A 83 -14.26 10.46 22.84
N LEU A 84 -13.68 9.63 21.96
CA LEU A 84 -12.34 9.90 21.47
C LEU A 84 -12.37 11.30 20.88
N ALA A 85 -11.42 12.15 21.29
CA ALA A 85 -11.31 13.50 20.76
C ALA A 85 -11.33 13.45 19.23
N ASP A 86 -12.11 14.32 18.59
CA ASP A 86 -12.28 14.28 17.13
C ASP A 86 -10.94 14.46 16.40
N LYS A 87 -10.01 15.19 17.01
CA LYS A 87 -8.61 15.30 16.54
C LYS A 87 -7.91 13.93 16.46
N LEU A 88 -8.13 13.06 17.44
CA LEU A 88 -7.58 11.70 17.43
C LEU A 88 -8.27 10.83 16.38
N LYS A 89 -9.60 10.91 16.23
CA LYS A 89 -10.32 10.20 15.15
C LYS A 89 -9.80 10.61 13.78
N GLN A 90 -9.59 11.91 13.56
CA GLN A 90 -9.08 12.43 12.31
C GLN A 90 -7.62 12.02 12.06
N SER A 91 -6.78 11.97 13.11
CA SER A 91 -5.41 11.43 13.01
C SER A 91 -5.41 9.95 12.60
N VAL A 92 -6.23 9.11 13.24
CA VAL A 92 -6.38 7.70 12.89
C VAL A 92 -6.94 7.52 11.47
N TYR A 93 -7.91 8.33 11.07
CA TYR A 93 -8.45 8.35 9.70
C TYR A 93 -7.34 8.67 8.70
N LYS A 94 -6.61 9.77 8.91
CA LYS A 94 -5.51 10.20 8.03
C LYS A 94 -4.46 9.10 7.93
N PHE A 95 -4.10 8.47 9.05
CA PHE A 95 -3.13 7.38 9.09
C PHE A 95 -3.57 6.16 8.26
N TYR A 96 -4.82 5.73 8.39
CA TYR A 96 -5.34 4.61 7.61
C TYR A 96 -5.35 4.86 6.10
N VAL A 97 -5.50 6.11 5.68
CA VAL A 97 -5.59 6.52 4.26
C VAL A 97 -4.20 6.81 3.66
N ARG A 98 -3.12 6.77 4.44
CA ARG A 98 -1.77 6.88 3.88
C ARG A 98 -1.44 5.68 2.98
N ASP A 99 -0.71 5.94 1.90
CA ASP A 99 -0.41 4.95 0.85
C ASP A 99 0.60 3.88 1.33
N ASP A 100 1.39 4.17 2.35
CA ASP A 100 2.27 3.21 3.04
C ASP A 100 1.56 2.32 4.05
N ILE A 101 0.32 2.67 4.44
CA ILE A 101 -0.51 1.90 5.39
C ILE A 101 -1.57 1.09 4.66
N SER A 102 -2.22 1.68 3.66
CA SER A 102 -3.16 1.00 2.77
C SER A 102 -2.99 1.49 1.35
N TYR A 103 -3.27 0.67 0.34
CA TYR A 103 -3.22 1.11 -1.07
C TYR A 103 -4.60 1.02 -1.73
N GLN A 104 -4.92 1.92 -2.66
CA GLN A 104 -6.16 1.86 -3.43
C GLN A 104 -6.12 0.74 -4.47
N LEU A 105 -7.25 0.05 -4.64
CA LEU A 105 -7.42 -0.91 -5.72
C LEU A 105 -7.80 -0.17 -7.01
N PRO A 106 -7.20 -0.49 -8.18
CA PRO A 106 -7.42 0.24 -9.42
C PRO A 106 -8.70 -0.19 -10.17
N GLY A 107 -9.29 -1.34 -9.82
CA GLY A 107 -10.37 -1.93 -10.59
C GLY A 107 -11.68 -1.13 -10.50
N LYS A 108 -12.38 -0.96 -11.63
CA LYS A 108 -13.68 -0.24 -11.67
C LYS A 108 -14.75 -0.85 -10.74
N ARG A 109 -14.63 -2.15 -10.44
CA ARG A 109 -15.53 -2.91 -9.54
C ARG A 109 -15.04 -2.96 -8.09
N ASP A 110 -13.82 -2.50 -7.80
CA ASP A 110 -13.25 -2.50 -6.46
C ASP A 110 -13.78 -1.35 -5.62
N THR A 111 -15.10 -1.29 -5.46
CA THR A 111 -15.79 -0.22 -4.73
C THR A 111 -16.57 -0.75 -3.56
N ILE A 112 -16.82 0.13 -2.60
CA ILE A 112 -17.61 -0.16 -1.42
C ILE A 112 -18.49 1.03 -1.09
N VAL A 113 -19.77 0.74 -0.87
CA VAL A 113 -20.75 1.75 -0.45
C VAL A 113 -20.67 1.86 1.05
N VAL A 114 -20.23 3.02 1.53
CA VAL A 114 -20.18 3.35 2.95
C VAL A 114 -21.41 4.21 3.26
N ARG A 115 -22.10 3.87 4.35
CA ARG A 115 -23.19 4.69 4.89
C ARG A 115 -22.62 5.63 5.94
N ASP A 116 -22.94 6.91 5.83
CA ASP A 116 -22.64 7.87 6.89
C ASP A 116 -23.59 7.69 8.09
N GLU A 117 -23.31 8.44 9.16
CA GLU A 117 -24.08 8.41 10.41
C GLU A 117 -25.53 8.91 10.22
N TYR A 118 -25.80 9.64 9.12
CA TYR A 118 -27.09 10.21 8.76
C TYR A 118 -27.84 9.36 7.71
N GLY A 119 -27.31 8.19 7.34
CA GLY A 119 -27.92 7.26 6.39
C GLY A 119 -27.62 7.54 4.91
N GLY A 120 -26.87 8.59 4.60
CA GLY A 120 -26.38 8.90 3.26
C GLY A 120 -25.40 7.83 2.76
N LYS A 121 -25.54 7.46 1.48
CA LYS A 121 -24.68 6.46 0.84
C LYS A 121 -23.61 7.16 0.01
N SER A 122 -22.35 6.88 0.29
CA SER A 122 -21.22 7.32 -0.51
C SER A 122 -20.43 6.11 -1.02
N THR A 123 -20.13 6.09 -2.32
CA THR A 123 -19.35 5.03 -2.94
C THR A 123 -17.88 5.41 -2.96
N HIS A 124 -17.04 4.59 -2.34
CA HIS A 124 -15.59 4.81 -2.24
C HIS A 124 -14.83 3.70 -2.98
N GLN A 125 -13.66 4.03 -3.52
CA GLN A 125 -12.71 3.04 -4.02
C GLN A 125 -12.12 2.27 -2.83
N LYS A 126 -12.08 0.94 -2.89
CA LYS A 126 -11.55 0.10 -1.80
C LYS A 126 -10.06 0.39 -1.61
N ARG A 127 -9.66 0.53 -0.34
CA ARG A 127 -8.26 0.57 0.10
C ARG A 127 -7.93 -0.72 0.84
N VAL A 128 -6.75 -1.29 0.60
CA VAL A 128 -6.32 -2.55 1.20
C VAL A 128 -5.18 -2.29 2.16
N LEU A 129 -5.33 -2.70 3.42
CA LEU A 129 -4.24 -2.59 4.41
C LEU A 129 -3.01 -3.38 3.99
N ILE A 130 -1.83 -2.77 4.11
CA ILE A 130 -0.55 -3.44 3.83
C ILE A 130 -0.21 -4.45 4.94
N ALA A 131 -0.54 -4.15 6.19
CA ALA A 131 -0.30 -5.02 7.33
C ALA A 131 -1.62 -5.50 7.97
N SER A 132 -1.52 -6.38 8.96
CA SER A 132 -2.66 -6.67 9.83
C SER A 132 -3.04 -5.43 10.65
N ILE A 133 -4.30 -5.34 11.10
CA ILE A 133 -4.76 -4.22 11.95
C ILE A 133 -3.89 -4.08 13.20
N ARG A 134 -3.39 -5.19 13.75
CA ARG A 134 -2.50 -5.20 14.92
C ARG A 134 -1.15 -4.58 14.61
N GLU A 135 -0.53 -4.93 13.49
CA GLU A 135 0.75 -4.34 13.06
C GLU A 135 0.58 -2.86 12.73
N THR A 136 -0.50 -2.50 12.03
CA THR A 136 -0.86 -1.11 11.72
C THR A 136 -1.06 -0.28 12.99
N HIS A 137 -1.69 -0.85 14.03
CA HIS A 137 -1.80 -0.19 15.34
C HIS A 137 -0.42 0.02 15.98
N GLY A 138 0.46 -0.98 15.94
CA GLY A 138 1.83 -0.86 16.43
C GLY A 138 2.58 0.29 15.75
N LEU A 139 2.50 0.39 14.42
CA LEU A 139 3.08 1.50 13.66
C LEU A 139 2.49 2.85 14.06
N PHE A 140 1.17 2.95 14.19
CA PHE A 140 0.51 4.19 14.62
C PHE A 140 1.03 4.67 15.98
N MET A 141 1.17 3.77 16.95
CA MET A 141 1.66 4.10 18.31
C MET A 141 3.13 4.53 18.30
N LEU A 142 3.96 3.95 17.43
CA LEU A 142 5.36 4.34 17.26
C LEU A 142 5.47 5.75 16.65
N GLU A 143 4.62 6.10 15.69
CA GLU A 143 4.63 7.41 15.04
C GLU A 143 3.95 8.52 15.86
N ASN A 144 3.07 8.15 16.80
CA ASN A 144 2.29 9.08 17.60
C ASN A 144 2.58 8.87 19.10
N VAL A 145 3.83 9.13 19.49
CA VAL A 145 4.29 9.02 20.88
C VAL A 145 3.44 9.94 21.77
N GLY A 146 2.87 9.39 22.85
CA GLY A 146 2.01 10.11 23.79
C GLY A 146 0.50 10.03 23.50
N VAL A 147 0.09 9.39 22.40
CA VAL A 147 -1.32 9.06 22.15
C VAL A 147 -1.68 7.75 22.83
N ASP A 148 -2.71 7.74 23.68
CA ASP A 148 -3.24 6.52 24.27
C ASP A 148 -4.50 6.06 23.52
N ILE A 149 -4.35 5.01 22.70
CA ILE A 149 -5.47 4.33 22.04
C ILE A 149 -5.27 2.82 22.05
N GLY A 150 -6.24 2.10 22.61
CA GLY A 150 -6.25 0.65 22.59
C GLY A 150 -6.51 0.08 21.19
N GLY A 151 -5.92 -1.07 20.86
CA GLY A 151 -6.03 -1.68 19.54
C GLY A 151 -7.47 -1.97 19.08
N THR A 152 -8.41 -2.22 20.01
CA THR A 152 -9.83 -2.37 19.67
C THR A 152 -10.47 -1.04 19.25
N ALA A 153 -10.19 0.05 19.95
CA ALA A 153 -10.69 1.37 19.59
C ALA A 153 -10.11 1.83 18.24
N PHE A 154 -8.81 1.62 18.05
CA PHE A 154 -8.14 1.86 16.77
C PHE A 154 -8.79 1.09 15.61
N ALA A 155 -9.04 -0.22 15.79
CA ALA A 155 -9.69 -1.05 14.78
C ALA A 155 -11.12 -0.59 14.43
N LEU A 156 -11.87 -0.03 15.40
CA LEU A 156 -13.22 0.50 15.19
C LEU A 156 -13.22 1.83 14.42
N LEU A 157 -12.16 2.63 14.56
CA LEU A 157 -11.97 3.88 13.81
C LEU A 157 -11.52 3.66 12.36
N LYS A 158 -11.24 2.41 11.97
CA LYS A 158 -10.85 2.08 10.60
C LYS A 158 -11.98 2.44 9.62
N PRO A 159 -11.73 3.30 8.62
CA PRO A 159 -12.74 3.67 7.64
C PRO A 159 -13.37 2.44 6.97
N GLY A 160 -14.67 2.51 6.69
CA GLY A 160 -15.42 1.39 6.07
C GLY A 160 -14.84 0.96 4.73
N PHE A 161 -14.26 1.91 3.97
CA PHE A 161 -13.64 1.64 2.67
C PHE A 161 -12.20 1.11 2.74
N VAL A 162 -11.59 1.08 3.92
CA VAL A 162 -10.29 0.44 4.17
C VAL A 162 -10.54 -0.99 4.62
N VAL A 163 -10.26 -1.95 3.75
CA VAL A 163 -10.49 -3.38 3.99
C VAL A 163 -9.19 -4.09 4.42
N PRO A 164 -9.26 -5.04 5.37
CA PRO A 164 -8.12 -5.89 5.68
C PRO A 164 -7.73 -6.76 4.47
N LYS A 165 -6.45 -7.11 4.36
CA LYS A 165 -5.95 -8.08 3.36
C LYS A 165 -6.75 -9.39 3.33
N ALA A 166 -7.21 -9.85 4.49
CA ALA A 166 -8.00 -11.08 4.61
C ALA A 166 -9.42 -10.98 4.02
N ALA A 167 -9.93 -9.77 3.80
CA ALA A 167 -11.25 -9.56 3.19
C ALA A 167 -11.20 -9.60 1.65
N LEU A 168 -10.00 -9.70 1.05
CA LEU A 168 -9.86 -9.94 -0.37
C LEU A 168 -9.96 -11.44 -0.67
N ALA A 169 -10.80 -11.80 -1.65
CA ALA A 169 -10.84 -13.16 -2.17
C ALA A 169 -9.50 -13.59 -2.80
N HIS A 170 -8.72 -12.63 -3.31
CA HIS A 170 -7.39 -12.84 -3.89
C HIS A 170 -6.41 -11.73 -3.47
N ARG A 171 -5.18 -12.10 -3.09
CA ARG A 171 -4.11 -11.13 -2.79
C ARG A 171 -3.45 -10.69 -4.09
N ASN A 172 -3.87 -9.53 -4.61
CA ASN A 172 -3.37 -9.01 -5.88
C ASN A 172 -2.38 -7.86 -5.67
N CYS A 173 -1.52 -7.65 -6.68
CA CYS A 173 -0.55 -6.54 -6.75
C CYS A 173 0.53 -6.57 -5.65
N LEU A 174 1.05 -7.76 -5.35
CA LEU A 174 2.19 -7.92 -4.46
C LEU A 174 3.49 -7.56 -5.17
N CYS A 175 4.45 -7.00 -4.42
CA CYS A 175 5.79 -6.75 -4.93
C CYS A 175 6.53 -8.08 -5.09
N GLN A 176 6.99 -8.38 -6.31
CA GLN A 176 7.74 -9.61 -6.62
C GLN A 176 8.95 -9.81 -5.70
N HIS A 177 9.71 -8.74 -5.40
CA HIS A 177 10.87 -8.82 -4.52
C HIS A 177 10.52 -9.25 -3.10
N HIS A 178 9.42 -8.74 -2.55
CA HIS A 178 8.96 -9.12 -1.21
C HIS A 178 8.34 -10.52 -1.21
N GLU A 179 7.50 -10.82 -2.20
CA GLU A 179 6.80 -12.10 -2.28
C GLU A 179 7.79 -13.25 -2.52
N ASN A 180 8.79 -13.08 -3.38
CA ASN A 180 9.80 -14.12 -3.62
C ASN A 180 10.65 -14.40 -2.39
N VAL A 181 11.04 -13.38 -1.63
CA VAL A 181 11.75 -13.59 -0.36
C VAL A 181 10.83 -14.25 0.66
N TYR A 182 9.57 -13.80 0.75
CA TYR A 182 8.58 -14.36 1.66
C TYR A 182 8.32 -15.86 1.39
N LEU A 183 8.20 -16.25 0.12
CA LEU A 183 8.02 -17.64 -0.29
C LEU A 183 9.19 -18.52 0.15
N LEU A 184 10.42 -18.01 0.07
CA LEU A 184 11.62 -18.73 0.51
C LEU A 184 11.64 -18.87 2.04
N ILE A 185 11.49 -17.77 2.79
CA ILE A 185 11.57 -17.83 4.25
C ILE A 185 10.43 -18.65 4.87
N LYS A 186 9.23 -18.61 4.30
CA LYS A 186 8.10 -19.41 4.77
C LYS A 186 8.35 -20.91 4.65
N LEU A 187 9.08 -21.33 3.62
CA LEU A 187 9.53 -22.71 3.46
C LEU A 187 10.62 -23.03 4.48
N LEU A 188 11.63 -22.15 4.58
CA LEU A 188 12.79 -22.31 5.44
C LEU A 188 12.47 -22.25 6.94
N GLU A 189 11.33 -21.66 7.35
CA GLU A 189 10.88 -21.61 8.76
C GLU A 189 10.80 -23.00 9.41
N LYS A 190 10.63 -24.07 8.62
CA LYS A 190 10.62 -25.46 9.12
C LYS A 190 12.01 -26.06 9.29
N TYR A 191 13.03 -25.49 8.64
CA TYR A 191 14.37 -26.06 8.50
C TYR A 191 15.47 -25.17 9.09
N VAL A 192 15.14 -23.95 9.49
CA VAL A 192 16.05 -22.98 10.10
C VAL A 192 15.56 -22.70 11.52
N GLY A 193 16.41 -22.94 12.50
CA GLY A 193 16.18 -22.63 13.90
C GLY A 193 15.91 -21.15 14.15
N GLY A 194 15.28 -20.85 15.29
CA GLY A 194 15.08 -19.46 15.72
C GLY A 194 13.87 -18.76 15.07
N ARG A 195 13.97 -17.43 14.90
CA ARG A 195 12.87 -16.57 14.47
C ARG A 195 13.13 -15.76 13.20
N ALA A 196 14.34 -15.83 12.62
CA ALA A 196 14.72 -15.06 11.43
C ALA A 196 13.75 -15.28 10.26
N CYS A 197 13.40 -16.54 9.96
CA CYS A 197 12.54 -16.90 8.82
C CYS A 197 11.03 -16.73 9.05
N SER A 198 10.59 -16.27 10.23
CA SER A 198 9.14 -16.22 10.57
C SER A 198 8.38 -15.06 9.91
N SER A 199 9.08 -14.00 9.52
CA SER A 199 8.49 -12.89 8.75
C SER A 199 9.57 -12.09 8.02
N LEU A 200 9.17 -11.30 7.02
CA LEU A 200 10.09 -10.39 6.31
C LEU A 200 10.73 -9.35 7.26
N GLN A 201 9.98 -8.92 8.28
CA GLN A 201 10.47 -7.97 9.27
C GLN A 201 11.52 -8.64 10.15
N ASN A 202 11.23 -9.82 10.69
CA ASN A 202 12.18 -10.58 11.51
C ASN A 202 13.44 -10.96 10.73
N LEU A 203 13.31 -11.29 9.43
CA LEU A 203 14.45 -11.50 8.55
C LEU A 203 15.33 -10.25 8.50
N SER A 204 14.73 -9.08 8.26
CA SER A 204 15.48 -7.82 8.21
C SER A 204 16.16 -7.53 9.54
N ASP A 205 15.42 -7.62 10.65
CA ASP A 205 15.93 -7.35 12.00
C ASP A 205 17.02 -8.33 12.44
N SER A 206 17.02 -9.57 11.95
CA SER A 206 18.10 -10.53 12.20
C SER A 206 19.35 -10.28 11.37
N LEU A 207 19.25 -9.52 10.28
CA LEU A 207 20.37 -9.30 9.36
C LEU A 207 21.08 -7.98 9.60
N VAL A 208 20.39 -6.99 10.15
CA VAL A 208 20.95 -5.64 10.33
C VAL A 208 20.82 -5.10 11.75
N CYS A 209 21.80 -4.30 12.18
CA CYS A 209 21.76 -3.61 13.47
C CYS A 209 20.60 -2.59 13.56
N SER A 210 20.28 -1.93 12.45
CA SER A 210 19.17 -0.97 12.37
C SER A 210 18.58 -0.94 10.97
N THR A 211 17.25 -1.09 10.87
CA THR A 211 16.53 -0.98 9.60
C THR A 211 16.28 0.46 9.13
N GLU A 212 16.70 1.44 9.95
CA GLU A 212 16.65 2.88 9.64
C GLU A 212 18.02 3.42 9.19
N SER A 213 19.10 2.66 9.36
CA SER A 213 20.44 3.02 8.87
C SER A 213 20.61 2.68 7.39
N GLU A 214 21.00 3.67 6.58
CA GLU A 214 21.36 3.47 5.17
C GLU A 214 22.51 2.45 5.06
N GLU A 215 23.58 2.66 5.82
CA GLU A 215 24.79 1.83 5.79
C GLU A 215 24.47 0.36 6.09
N CYS A 216 23.61 0.09 7.07
CA CYS A 216 23.17 -1.26 7.39
C CYS A 216 22.34 -1.88 6.24
N MET A 217 21.35 -1.15 5.74
CA MET A 217 20.42 -1.67 4.73
C MET A 217 21.03 -1.77 3.33
N PHE A 218 22.14 -1.06 3.08
CA PHE A 218 22.92 -1.14 1.84
C PHE A 218 24.03 -2.20 1.92
N GLY A 219 24.16 -2.89 3.06
CA GLY A 219 25.17 -3.94 3.25
C GLY A 219 26.60 -3.40 3.38
N GLN A 220 26.75 -2.15 3.84
CA GLN A 220 28.06 -1.49 4.02
C GLN A 220 28.52 -1.54 5.49
N CYS A 221 27.63 -1.87 6.42
CA CYS A 221 27.93 -1.89 7.84
C CYS A 221 28.81 -3.09 8.22
N PRO A 222 30.03 -2.88 8.77
CA PRO A 222 30.92 -3.96 9.16
C PRO A 222 30.32 -4.87 10.25
N LEU A 223 29.52 -4.30 11.16
CA LEU A 223 28.87 -5.04 12.25
C LEU A 223 27.75 -5.98 11.79
N CYS A 224 27.20 -5.75 10.60
CA CYS A 224 26.19 -6.65 10.01
C CYS A 224 26.84 -7.83 9.27
N THR A 225 28.16 -7.78 9.06
CA THR A 225 28.89 -8.78 8.28
C THR A 225 28.91 -10.09 9.06
N GLY A 226 28.33 -11.15 8.48
CA GLY A 226 28.24 -12.47 9.11
C GLY A 226 26.87 -12.81 9.68
N ASN A 227 25.99 -11.83 9.92
CA ASN A 227 24.65 -12.07 10.48
C ASN A 227 23.81 -13.07 9.68
N PHE A 228 23.95 -13.09 8.36
CA PHE A 228 23.25 -14.08 7.53
C PHE A 228 23.72 -15.51 7.83
N LYS A 229 25.04 -15.69 7.98
CA LYS A 229 25.63 -16.99 8.30
C LYS A 229 25.18 -17.44 9.68
N GLU A 230 25.37 -16.59 10.69
CA GLU A 230 25.07 -16.91 12.08
C GLU A 230 23.58 -17.17 12.33
N ASN A 231 22.70 -16.31 11.80
CA ASN A 231 21.26 -16.38 12.11
C ASN A 231 20.45 -17.26 11.15
N ILE A 232 21.05 -17.75 10.06
CA ILE A 232 20.35 -18.54 9.04
C ILE A 232 21.14 -19.78 8.63
N GLU A 233 22.37 -19.65 8.13
CA GLU A 233 23.13 -20.79 7.58
C GLU A 233 23.57 -21.81 8.65
N ASP A 234 23.99 -21.32 9.81
CA ASP A 234 24.45 -22.15 10.93
C ASP A 234 23.27 -22.79 11.68
N GLU A 235 22.08 -22.20 11.58
CA GLU A 235 20.83 -22.68 12.21
C GLU A 235 20.06 -23.70 11.34
N ILE A 236 20.61 -24.17 10.22
CA ILE A 236 19.94 -25.16 9.37
C ILE A 236 19.91 -26.54 10.06
N THR A 237 18.71 -27.09 10.26
CA THR A 237 18.50 -28.40 10.90
C THR A 237 18.72 -29.58 9.95
N ASP A 238 18.38 -29.43 8.67
CA ASP A 238 18.61 -30.43 7.62
C ASP A 238 19.01 -29.75 6.32
N LYS A 239 20.30 -29.83 5.98
CA LYS A 239 20.87 -29.19 4.78
C LYS A 239 20.53 -29.96 3.50
N SER A 240 20.24 -31.25 3.60
CA SER A 240 20.10 -32.20 2.48
C SER A 240 18.66 -32.46 2.06
N ALA A 241 17.68 -32.08 2.90
CA ALA A 241 16.27 -32.21 2.58
C ALA A 241 15.93 -31.59 1.22
N LYS A 242 15.38 -32.40 0.32
CA LYS A 242 14.81 -31.95 -0.95
C LYS A 242 13.40 -31.45 -0.74
N VAL A 243 13.12 -30.26 -1.22
CA VAL A 243 11.83 -29.60 -1.08
C VAL A 243 11.46 -28.89 -2.38
N ASN A 244 10.15 -28.73 -2.59
CA ASN A 244 9.64 -27.90 -3.67
C ASN A 244 9.36 -26.49 -3.14
N TYR A 245 9.63 -25.49 -3.97
CA TYR A 245 9.41 -24.09 -3.65
C TYR A 245 8.91 -23.33 -4.88
N CYS A 246 8.28 -22.18 -4.65
CA CYS A 246 7.79 -21.34 -5.74
C CYS A 246 8.54 -20.01 -5.80
N GLN A 247 8.71 -19.50 -7.02
CA GLN A 247 9.12 -18.12 -7.27
C GLN A 247 8.24 -17.52 -8.36
N TRP A 248 7.96 -16.23 -8.25
CA TRP A 248 7.49 -15.44 -9.37
C TRP A 248 8.69 -15.09 -10.27
N THR A 249 8.62 -15.50 -11.53
CA THR A 249 9.56 -15.10 -12.58
C THR A 249 8.86 -14.15 -13.54
N ASN A 250 9.64 -13.35 -14.27
CA ASN A 250 9.12 -12.48 -15.31
C ASN A 250 9.85 -12.83 -16.60
N GLU A 251 9.25 -13.72 -17.39
CA GLU A 251 9.78 -14.18 -18.67
C GLU A 251 8.91 -13.59 -19.78
N ASN A 252 9.55 -13.00 -20.80
CA ASN A 252 8.86 -12.40 -21.95
C ASN A 252 7.81 -11.33 -21.57
N GLY A 253 8.02 -10.60 -20.46
CA GLY A 253 7.11 -9.55 -20.01
C GLY A 253 5.83 -10.05 -19.32
N ARG A 254 5.73 -11.36 -19.05
CA ARG A 254 4.63 -11.93 -18.25
C ARG A 254 5.16 -12.51 -16.96
N ALA A 255 4.58 -12.06 -15.84
CA ALA A 255 4.87 -12.60 -14.53
C ALA A 255 4.14 -13.94 -14.33
N GLU A 256 4.89 -15.01 -14.07
CA GLU A 256 4.36 -16.34 -13.81
C GLU A 256 4.93 -16.89 -12.51
N LYS A 257 4.09 -17.59 -11.74
CA LYS A 257 4.54 -18.32 -10.55
C LYS A 257 4.93 -19.73 -10.94
N LYS A 258 6.23 -20.02 -10.89
CA LYS A 258 6.78 -21.33 -11.23
C LYS A 258 7.17 -22.11 -9.98
N GLU A 259 7.05 -23.42 -10.06
CA GLU A 259 7.52 -24.37 -9.05
C GLU A 259 8.92 -24.87 -9.43
N PHE A 260 9.79 -24.96 -8.44
CA PHE A 260 11.17 -25.41 -8.53
C PHE A 260 11.40 -26.45 -7.44
N SER A 261 12.43 -27.28 -7.61
CA SER A 261 12.89 -28.22 -6.59
C SER A 261 14.35 -27.96 -6.27
N GLY A 262 14.73 -28.22 -5.03
CA GLY A 262 16.11 -28.01 -4.57
C GLY A 262 16.29 -28.49 -3.14
N THR A 263 17.53 -28.55 -2.70
CA THR A 263 17.90 -28.81 -1.31
C THR A 263 17.73 -27.55 -0.46
N VAL A 264 17.52 -27.72 0.85
CA VAL A 264 17.48 -26.59 1.80
C VAL A 264 18.73 -25.72 1.68
N LYS A 265 19.92 -26.31 1.52
CA LYS A 265 21.18 -25.57 1.33
C LYS A 265 21.15 -24.67 0.09
N GLU A 266 20.67 -25.18 -1.05
CA GLU A 266 20.55 -24.40 -2.28
C GLU A 266 19.56 -23.23 -2.12
N ILE A 267 18.47 -23.47 -1.41
CA ILE A 267 17.42 -22.46 -1.16
C ILE A 267 17.94 -21.36 -0.24
N VAL A 268 18.74 -21.69 0.79
CA VAL A 268 19.40 -20.69 1.65
C VAL A 268 20.41 -19.86 0.85
N SER A 269 21.19 -20.49 -0.03
CA SER A 269 22.10 -19.76 -0.94
C SER A 269 21.32 -18.82 -1.89
N LEU A 270 20.19 -19.29 -2.42
CA LEU A 270 19.29 -18.47 -3.23
C LEU A 270 18.72 -17.29 -2.43
N LEU A 271 18.33 -17.51 -1.16
CA LEU A 271 17.90 -16.43 -0.27
C LEU A 271 19.02 -15.41 -0.09
N ASN A 272 20.24 -15.85 0.23
CA ASN A 272 21.41 -14.99 0.42
C ASN A 272 21.64 -14.08 -0.80
N SER A 273 21.57 -14.66 -2.01
CA SER A 273 21.72 -13.91 -3.27
C SER A 273 20.70 -12.78 -3.46
N LYS A 274 19.55 -12.84 -2.77
CA LYS A 274 18.48 -11.85 -2.85
C LYS A 274 18.49 -10.84 -1.71
N VAL A 275 19.20 -11.12 -0.60
CA VAL A 275 19.16 -10.32 0.63
C VAL A 275 19.58 -8.88 0.37
N ALA A 276 20.72 -8.65 -0.29
CA ALA A 276 21.23 -7.30 -0.51
C ALA A 276 20.23 -6.42 -1.28
N HIS A 277 19.68 -6.94 -2.38
CA HIS A 277 18.66 -6.24 -3.15
C HIS A 277 17.35 -6.05 -2.35
N PHE A 278 16.95 -7.06 -1.57
CA PHE A 278 15.75 -6.99 -0.74
C PHE A 278 15.86 -5.88 0.32
N LEU A 279 16.96 -5.83 1.07
CA LEU A 279 17.18 -4.80 2.10
C LEU A 279 17.22 -3.41 1.49
N PHE A 280 17.99 -3.21 0.41
CA PHE A 280 18.00 -1.96 -0.34
C PHE A 280 16.59 -1.53 -0.76
N HIS A 281 15.82 -2.45 -1.34
CA HIS A 281 14.45 -2.18 -1.80
C HIS A 281 13.51 -1.82 -0.64
N VAL A 282 13.62 -2.51 0.51
CA VAL A 282 12.85 -2.20 1.73
C VAL A 282 13.18 -0.79 2.23
N TYR A 283 14.47 -0.44 2.27
CA TYR A 283 14.91 0.88 2.74
C TYR A 283 14.43 1.99 1.82
N VAL A 284 14.67 1.88 0.51
CA VAL A 284 14.23 2.87 -0.48
C VAL A 284 12.71 3.04 -0.44
N LYS A 285 11.94 1.94 -0.37
CA LYS A 285 10.48 2.00 -0.21
C LYS A 285 10.09 2.89 0.97
N ARG A 286 10.70 2.66 2.14
CA ARG A 286 10.40 3.43 3.37
C ARG A 286 10.79 4.89 3.21
N GLN A 287 12.00 5.17 2.72
CA GLN A 287 12.48 6.55 2.55
C GLN A 287 11.65 7.35 1.54
N GLN A 288 11.31 6.75 0.38
CA GLN A 288 10.45 7.42 -0.61
C GLN A 288 9.06 7.70 -0.05
N SER A 289 8.48 6.75 0.70
CA SER A 289 7.16 6.94 1.31
C SER A 289 7.19 8.05 2.37
N LYS A 290 8.19 8.04 3.26
CA LYS A 290 8.41 9.09 4.27
C LYS A 290 8.58 10.46 3.63
N TYR A 291 9.39 10.54 2.56
CA TYR A 291 9.64 11.79 1.83
C TYR A 291 8.38 12.31 1.12
N PHE A 292 7.59 11.44 0.52
CA PHE A 292 6.31 11.80 -0.10
C PHE A 292 5.30 12.35 0.92
N GLU A 293 5.13 11.68 2.05
CA GLU A 293 4.25 12.17 3.14
C GLU A 293 4.73 13.52 3.68
N LYS A 294 6.05 13.69 3.86
CA LYS A 294 6.62 14.98 4.26
C LYS A 294 6.28 16.09 3.27
N LEU A 295 6.46 15.85 1.97
CA LEU A 295 6.20 16.86 0.95
C LEU A 295 4.73 17.28 0.89
N LYS A 296 3.78 16.36 1.11
CA LYS A 296 2.36 16.68 1.19
C LYS A 296 2.00 17.63 2.34
N LEU A 297 2.83 17.67 3.39
CA LEU A 297 2.64 18.58 4.53
C LEU A 297 3.35 19.93 4.31
N GLU A 298 4.30 20.00 3.40
CA GLU A 298 5.11 21.19 3.10
C GLU A 298 4.69 21.90 1.80
N VAL A 299 3.54 21.52 1.23
CA VAL A 299 3.02 22.17 0.02
C VAL A 299 2.56 23.60 0.30
N SER A 300 2.74 24.46 -0.69
CA SER A 300 2.19 25.81 -0.77
C SER A 300 1.76 26.09 -2.20
N ASP A 301 1.08 27.20 -2.45
CA ASP A 301 0.71 27.60 -3.81
C ASP A 301 1.93 28.02 -4.67
N GLU A 302 3.12 28.15 -4.06
CA GLU A 302 4.39 28.29 -4.77
C GLU A 302 5.15 26.96 -4.95
N LYS A 303 4.91 25.97 -4.08
CA LYS A 303 5.59 24.67 -4.04
C LYS A 303 4.57 23.54 -3.99
N VAL A 304 4.37 22.88 -5.13
CA VAL A 304 3.35 21.82 -5.26
C VAL A 304 3.98 20.44 -5.39
N CYS A 305 3.24 19.43 -4.93
CA CYS A 305 3.58 18.03 -5.15
C CYS A 305 2.58 17.41 -6.13
N ILE A 306 3.06 16.67 -7.13
CA ILE A 306 2.22 16.05 -8.16
C ILE A 306 2.51 14.56 -8.23
N GLN A 307 1.52 13.71 -8.00
CA GLN A 307 1.64 12.28 -8.31
C GLN A 307 1.04 12.01 -9.68
N VAL A 308 1.72 11.23 -10.51
CA VAL A 308 1.25 10.83 -11.85
C VAL A 308 1.37 9.33 -12.06
N ASP A 309 0.46 8.77 -12.85
CA ASP A 309 0.50 7.37 -13.29
C ASP A 309 -0.38 7.13 -14.53
N PHE A 310 -0.15 6.04 -15.23
CA PHE A 310 -1.09 5.51 -16.22
C PHE A 310 -2.06 4.55 -15.54
N ALA A 311 -3.35 4.89 -15.54
CA ALA A 311 -4.36 3.94 -15.13
C ALA A 311 -4.46 2.81 -16.16
N GLU A 312 -4.83 1.61 -15.71
CA GLU A 312 -5.11 0.48 -16.60
C GLU A 312 -6.07 0.90 -17.74
N ASN A 313 -5.72 0.54 -18.97
CA ASN A 313 -6.45 0.89 -20.17
C ASN A 313 -7.94 0.55 -20.04
N TYR A 314 -8.78 1.47 -20.50
CA TYR A 314 -10.22 1.29 -20.52
C TYR A 314 -10.63 0.54 -21.79
N GLY A 315 -11.16 -0.67 -21.64
CA GLY A 315 -11.83 -1.37 -22.73
C GLY A 315 -13.17 -0.70 -23.05
N MET A 316 -13.26 -0.08 -24.22
CA MET A 316 -14.49 0.53 -24.73
C MET A 316 -15.39 -0.57 -25.25
N LYS A 317 -16.33 -1.01 -24.40
CA LYS A 317 -17.37 -1.97 -24.77
C LYS A 317 -18.68 -1.24 -25.02
N GLU A 318 -19.42 -1.70 -26.01
CA GLU A 318 -20.80 -1.28 -26.28
C GLU A 318 -21.80 -2.14 -25.49
N ASN A 319 -23.04 -1.67 -25.38
CA ASN A 319 -24.15 -2.53 -24.95
C ASN A 319 -24.53 -3.47 -26.10
N ASP A 320 -25.05 -4.64 -25.76
CA ASP A 320 -25.56 -5.63 -26.72
C ASP A 320 -24.52 -6.07 -27.78
N GLU A 321 -23.24 -6.14 -27.38
CA GLU A 321 -22.16 -6.62 -28.24
C GLU A 321 -22.38 -8.08 -28.66
N ILE A 322 -22.27 -8.33 -29.97
CA ILE A 322 -22.24 -9.69 -30.52
C ILE A 322 -21.03 -10.46 -29.97
N GLN A 323 -21.15 -11.80 -29.90
CA GLN A 323 -20.13 -12.66 -29.30
C GLN A 323 -18.72 -12.48 -29.92
N SER A 324 -18.63 -12.20 -31.22
CA SER A 324 -17.36 -11.98 -31.92
C SER A 324 -16.67 -10.65 -31.55
N ALA A 325 -17.43 -9.61 -31.18
CA ALA A 325 -16.90 -8.31 -30.75
C ALA A 325 -16.20 -8.38 -29.37
N HIS A 326 -16.44 -9.45 -28.61
CA HIS A 326 -15.78 -9.70 -27.32
C HIS A 326 -14.25 -9.81 -27.42
N TRP A 327 -13.73 -10.21 -28.59
CA TRP A 327 -12.30 -10.47 -28.81
C TRP A 327 -11.53 -9.30 -29.44
N SER A 328 -12.22 -8.23 -29.85
CA SER A 328 -11.63 -7.09 -30.58
C SER A 328 -11.90 -5.73 -29.89
N THR A 329 -12.04 -5.74 -28.56
CA THR A 329 -12.34 -4.52 -27.80
C THR A 329 -11.25 -3.46 -27.99
N LYS A 330 -11.62 -2.33 -28.60
CA LYS A 330 -10.74 -1.15 -28.65
C LYS A 330 -10.50 -0.65 -27.22
N THR A 331 -9.24 -0.34 -26.91
CA THR A 331 -8.86 0.18 -25.60
C THR A 331 -8.41 1.61 -25.70
N LEU A 332 -8.50 2.30 -24.57
CA LEU A 332 -8.15 3.70 -24.41
C LEU A 332 -7.18 3.83 -23.23
N SER A 333 -6.11 4.60 -23.42
CA SER A 333 -5.16 4.92 -22.34
C SER A 333 -5.71 6.06 -21.49
N ILE A 334 -5.38 6.10 -20.20
CA ILE A 334 -5.76 7.20 -19.30
C ILE A 334 -4.55 7.57 -18.45
N PHE A 335 -3.97 8.74 -18.72
CA PHE A 335 -2.98 9.34 -17.84
C PHE A 335 -3.68 10.05 -16.68
N THR A 336 -3.23 9.82 -15.46
CA THR A 336 -3.86 10.38 -14.25
C THR A 336 -2.84 11.18 -13.46
N ALA A 337 -3.30 12.29 -12.88
CA ALA A 337 -2.46 13.09 -11.99
C ALA A 337 -3.26 13.62 -10.81
N TYR A 338 -2.59 13.79 -9.69
CA TYR A 338 -3.13 14.48 -8.52
C TYR A 338 -2.12 15.49 -8.02
N VAL A 339 -2.58 16.73 -7.81
CA VAL A 339 -1.77 17.85 -7.35
C VAL A 339 -2.18 18.19 -5.93
N TRP A 340 -1.21 18.19 -5.01
CA TRP A 340 -1.33 18.77 -3.68
C TRP A 340 -0.78 20.21 -3.72
N ALA A 341 -1.63 21.17 -3.40
CA ALA A 341 -1.29 22.56 -3.09
C ALA A 341 -2.01 22.97 -1.78
N GLU A 342 -1.70 24.15 -1.27
CA GLU A 342 -2.24 24.62 0.02
C GLU A 342 -3.69 25.07 -0.10
N SER A 343 -4.00 25.85 -1.14
CA SER A 343 -5.36 26.34 -1.37
C SER A 343 -6.31 25.24 -1.82
N GLU A 344 -5.93 24.46 -2.82
CA GLU A 344 -6.78 23.43 -3.42
C GLU A 344 -5.95 22.26 -3.98
N CYS A 345 -6.53 21.04 -3.91
CA CYS A 345 -5.97 19.88 -4.58
C CYS A 345 -6.69 19.60 -5.90
N PHE A 346 -5.94 19.29 -6.95
CA PHE A 346 -6.48 19.08 -8.29
C PHE A 346 -6.37 17.61 -8.70
N SER A 347 -7.44 17.06 -9.26
CA SER A 347 -7.46 15.70 -9.83
C SER A 347 -7.57 15.79 -11.35
N TYR A 348 -6.71 15.09 -12.07
CA TYR A 348 -6.68 15.09 -13.52
C TYR A 348 -6.84 13.67 -14.08
N ALA A 349 -7.64 13.53 -15.13
CA ALA A 349 -7.66 12.34 -15.96
C ALA A 349 -7.65 12.73 -17.44
N LEU A 350 -6.63 12.23 -18.14
CA LEU A 350 -6.31 12.57 -19.51
C LEU A 350 -6.41 11.33 -20.41
N PRO A 351 -7.61 11.02 -20.94
CA PRO A 351 -7.79 9.90 -21.85
C PRO A 351 -7.15 10.16 -23.22
N SER A 352 -6.63 9.09 -23.85
CA SER A 352 -6.04 9.12 -25.19
C SER A 352 -6.42 7.88 -26.01
N ASN A 353 -6.66 8.08 -27.31
CA ASN A 353 -6.79 6.96 -28.24
C ASN A 353 -5.43 6.30 -28.54
N ASP A 354 -4.32 6.96 -28.22
CA ASP A 354 -2.98 6.37 -28.30
C ASP A 354 -2.67 5.57 -27.03
N ILE A 355 -2.35 4.28 -27.20
CA ILE A 355 -2.07 3.34 -26.11
C ILE A 355 -0.59 2.96 -25.97
N SER A 356 0.30 3.67 -26.68
CA SER A 356 1.74 3.38 -26.68
C SER A 356 2.41 3.64 -25.33
N HIS A 357 1.84 4.56 -24.55
CA HIS A 357 2.42 5.07 -23.30
C HIS A 357 3.84 5.60 -23.47
N ASP A 358 4.17 6.09 -24.67
CA ASP A 358 5.53 6.49 -24.98
C ASP A 358 5.88 7.87 -24.39
N LYS A 359 7.15 8.24 -24.54
CA LYS A 359 7.71 9.51 -24.05
C LYS A 359 7.02 10.76 -24.61
N PHE A 360 6.41 10.70 -25.80
CA PHE A 360 5.72 11.84 -26.41
C PHE A 360 4.30 11.99 -25.86
N VAL A 361 3.62 10.87 -25.58
CA VAL A 361 2.35 10.87 -24.84
C VAL A 361 2.56 11.45 -23.44
N VAL A 362 3.61 11.01 -22.74
CA VAL A 362 3.96 11.54 -21.40
C VAL A 362 4.24 13.04 -21.44
N ASP A 363 5.05 13.51 -22.39
CA ASP A 363 5.34 14.95 -22.54
C ASP A 363 4.07 15.78 -22.81
N SER A 364 3.19 15.28 -23.68
CA SER A 364 1.92 15.94 -24.00
C SER A 364 1.03 16.05 -22.76
N ALA A 365 0.87 14.95 -22.01
CA ALA A 365 0.10 14.92 -20.78
C ALA A 365 0.63 15.92 -19.74
N LEU A 366 1.96 15.94 -19.54
CA LEU A 366 2.60 16.86 -18.60
C LEU A 366 2.40 18.32 -19.00
N LYS A 367 2.54 18.66 -20.29
CA LYS A 367 2.30 20.03 -20.75
C LYS A 367 0.87 20.49 -20.53
N MET A 368 -0.12 19.64 -20.81
CA MET A 368 -1.52 19.96 -20.57
C MET A 368 -1.79 20.25 -19.10
N ILE A 369 -1.28 19.40 -18.20
CA ILE A 369 -1.41 19.58 -16.74
C ILE A 369 -0.69 20.87 -16.31
N LEU A 370 0.53 21.12 -16.77
CA LEU A 370 1.31 22.29 -16.35
C LEU A 370 0.74 23.61 -16.88
N ASN A 371 0.15 23.62 -18.08
CA ASN A 371 -0.54 24.78 -18.63
C ASN A 371 -1.78 25.14 -17.81
N ASP A 372 -2.61 24.15 -17.49
CA ASP A 372 -3.78 24.34 -16.63
C ASP A 372 -3.35 24.79 -15.22
N LEU A 373 -2.35 24.11 -14.65
CA LEU A 373 -1.79 24.43 -13.33
C LEU A 373 -1.25 25.86 -13.25
N LYS A 374 -0.56 26.35 -14.28
CA LYS A 374 -0.08 27.75 -14.34
C LYS A 374 -1.21 28.77 -14.46
N THR A 375 -2.37 28.34 -14.92
CA THR A 375 -3.57 29.19 -14.99
C THR A 375 -4.26 29.26 -13.63
N VAL A 376 -4.42 28.13 -12.95
CA VAL A 376 -5.11 28.06 -11.64
C VAL A 376 -4.21 28.44 -10.46
N LEU A 377 -2.90 28.18 -10.56
CA LEU A 377 -1.87 28.50 -9.57
C LEU A 377 -0.69 29.25 -10.24
N PRO A 378 -0.88 30.52 -10.64
CA PRO A 378 0.13 31.30 -11.36
C PRO A 378 1.42 31.55 -10.55
N SER A 379 1.34 31.48 -9.22
CA SER A 379 2.48 31.64 -8.30
C SER A 379 3.42 30.43 -8.24
N VAL A 380 3.09 29.29 -8.87
CA VAL A 380 3.88 28.07 -8.75
C VAL A 380 5.32 28.27 -9.28
N LYS A 381 6.30 28.03 -8.41
CA LYS A 381 7.73 28.18 -8.68
C LYS A 381 8.48 26.86 -8.53
N GLU A 382 7.99 25.95 -7.72
CA GLU A 382 8.61 24.65 -7.44
C GLU A 382 7.60 23.52 -7.62
N ILE A 383 7.99 22.51 -8.41
CA ILE A 383 7.16 21.35 -8.70
C ILE A 383 7.96 20.09 -8.39
N THR A 384 7.38 19.25 -7.54
CA THR A 384 7.92 17.94 -7.24
C THR A 384 6.96 16.85 -7.72
N PHE A 385 7.39 16.13 -8.76
CA PHE A 385 6.66 14.97 -9.28
C PHE A 385 6.99 13.69 -8.49
N PHE A 386 6.00 12.80 -8.44
CA PHE A 386 6.11 11.41 -8.01
C PHE A 386 5.43 10.51 -9.03
N SER A 387 6.11 9.43 -9.42
CA SER A 387 5.53 8.39 -10.27
C SER A 387 5.98 7.01 -9.83
N ASP A 388 5.42 6.00 -10.45
CA ASP A 388 6.01 4.67 -10.43
C ASP A 388 7.36 4.66 -11.18
N GLY A 389 8.15 3.60 -10.94
CA GLY A 389 9.46 3.43 -11.56
C GLY A 389 9.43 2.77 -12.94
N ALA A 390 8.33 2.84 -13.69
CA ALA A 390 8.22 2.14 -14.98
C ALA A 390 9.25 2.66 -16.00
N ALA A 391 10.16 1.77 -16.41
CA ALA A 391 11.26 2.11 -17.32
C ALA A 391 10.77 2.47 -18.74
N SER A 392 9.64 1.91 -19.18
CA SER A 392 9.04 2.25 -20.48
C SER A 392 8.42 3.65 -20.51
N GLN A 393 8.09 4.22 -19.36
CA GLN A 393 7.31 5.45 -19.23
C GLN A 393 8.17 6.58 -18.65
N PHE A 394 8.43 6.56 -17.35
CA PHE A 394 9.04 7.68 -16.61
C PHE A 394 10.53 7.48 -16.34
N LYS A 395 10.93 6.26 -15.98
CA LYS A 395 12.28 5.97 -15.46
C LYS A 395 13.27 5.68 -16.60
N GLN A 396 13.45 6.65 -17.49
CA GLN A 396 14.28 6.54 -18.69
C GLN A 396 15.01 7.83 -19.06
N ARG A 397 16.11 7.69 -19.81
CA ARG A 397 16.98 8.81 -20.22
C ARG A 397 16.26 9.93 -20.96
N PHE A 398 15.27 9.61 -21.79
CA PHE A 398 14.53 10.60 -22.57
C PHE A 398 13.68 11.48 -21.66
N HIS A 399 13.00 10.87 -20.69
CA HIS A 399 12.21 11.59 -19.71
C HIS A 399 13.11 12.51 -18.86
N PHE A 400 14.27 12.03 -18.41
CA PHE A 400 15.20 12.85 -17.62
C PHE A 400 15.70 14.06 -18.41
N ARG A 401 16.00 13.88 -19.70
CA ARG A 401 16.33 15.01 -20.59
C ARG A 401 15.15 15.96 -20.75
N ASN A 402 13.92 15.45 -20.85
CA ASN A 402 12.71 16.26 -20.98
C ASN A 402 12.44 17.12 -19.73
N LEU A 403 12.83 16.68 -18.53
CA LEU A 403 12.70 17.48 -17.31
C LEU A 403 13.43 18.83 -17.44
N LEU A 404 14.59 18.87 -18.11
CA LEU A 404 15.31 20.12 -18.36
C LEU A 404 14.50 21.05 -19.26
N GLU A 405 13.90 20.52 -20.33
CA GLU A 405 13.06 21.29 -21.26
C GLU A 405 11.82 21.85 -20.56
N ILE A 406 11.16 21.04 -19.73
CA ILE A 406 10.01 21.43 -18.93
C ILE A 406 10.40 22.53 -17.93
N ALA A 407 11.46 22.32 -17.15
CA ALA A 407 11.91 23.27 -16.14
C ALA A 407 12.25 24.64 -16.75
N ASN A 408 12.96 24.64 -17.88
CA ASN A 408 13.34 25.85 -18.61
C ASN A 408 12.12 26.57 -19.21
N PHE A 409 11.20 25.83 -19.83
CA PHE A 409 10.02 26.41 -20.48
C PHE A 409 9.06 27.05 -19.47
N TYR A 410 8.72 26.33 -18.39
CA TYR A 410 7.80 26.82 -17.37
C TYR A 410 8.45 27.69 -16.29
N LYS A 411 9.79 27.84 -16.35
CA LYS A 411 10.61 28.60 -15.39
C LYS A 411 10.34 28.17 -13.94
N VAL A 412 10.37 26.86 -13.69
CA VAL A 412 10.13 26.26 -12.37
C VAL A 412 11.33 25.44 -11.91
N LYS A 413 11.55 25.39 -10.60
CA LYS A 413 12.39 24.37 -9.98
C LYS A 413 11.67 23.03 -10.10
N LEU A 414 12.32 22.05 -10.71
CA LEU A 414 11.70 20.76 -11.03
C LEU A 414 12.47 19.61 -10.40
N SER A 415 11.73 18.74 -9.72
CA SER A 415 12.23 17.45 -9.25
C SER A 415 11.25 16.34 -9.58
N TRP A 416 11.78 15.16 -9.86
CA TRP A 416 11.00 13.96 -10.15
C TRP A 416 11.48 12.81 -9.26
N ASN A 417 10.55 12.23 -8.50
CA ASN A 417 10.82 11.15 -7.58
C ASN A 417 10.08 9.89 -8.02
N PHE A 418 10.67 8.75 -7.72
CA PHE A 418 10.11 7.45 -8.06
C PHE A 418 9.79 6.70 -6.78
N PHE A 419 8.59 6.14 -6.68
CA PHE A 419 8.34 5.12 -5.66
C PHE A 419 9.17 3.87 -5.97
N ALA A 420 9.49 3.10 -4.92
CA ALA A 420 10.11 1.80 -5.10
C ALA A 420 9.20 0.90 -5.95
N THR A 421 9.80 0.04 -6.77
CA THR A 421 9.08 -0.84 -7.70
C THR A 421 7.93 -1.59 -7.01
N SER A 422 6.73 -1.49 -7.59
CA SER A 422 5.46 -2.04 -7.07
C SER A 422 4.92 -1.41 -5.76
N HIS A 423 5.44 -0.25 -5.34
CA HIS A 423 4.97 0.47 -4.14
C HIS A 423 4.49 1.90 -4.44
N GLY A 424 4.25 2.25 -5.71
CA GLY A 424 3.79 3.60 -6.12
C GLY A 424 2.29 3.79 -6.22
N LYS A 425 1.50 2.80 -5.76
CA LYS A 425 0.04 2.87 -5.81
C LYS A 425 -0.48 3.97 -4.90
N GLY A 426 -1.45 4.74 -5.37
CA GLY A 426 -1.95 5.88 -4.61
C GLY A 426 -3.26 6.45 -5.16
N VAL A 427 -3.44 7.76 -4.97
CA VAL A 427 -4.67 8.48 -5.36
C VAL A 427 -4.93 8.44 -6.87
N VAL A 428 -3.87 8.40 -7.68
CA VAL A 428 -3.93 8.35 -9.15
C VAL A 428 -4.65 7.11 -9.68
N ASP A 429 -4.46 5.95 -9.04
CA ASP A 429 -5.23 4.73 -9.33
C ASP A 429 -6.74 4.93 -9.10
N GLY A 430 -7.09 5.62 -8.01
CA GLY A 430 -8.47 5.91 -7.63
C GLY A 430 -9.17 6.87 -8.58
N ILE A 431 -8.44 7.86 -9.12
CA ILE A 431 -8.93 8.76 -10.16
C ILE A 431 -9.29 7.95 -11.41
N GLY A 432 -8.36 7.13 -11.90
CA GLY A 432 -8.56 6.26 -13.05
C GLY A 432 -9.73 5.30 -12.87
N GLY A 433 -9.80 4.62 -11.71
CA GLY A 433 -10.92 3.73 -11.37
C GLY A 433 -12.28 4.46 -11.32
N THR A 434 -12.28 5.71 -10.83
CA THR A 434 -13.49 6.52 -10.71
C THR A 434 -14.02 6.98 -12.07
N VAL A 435 -13.18 7.56 -12.93
CA VAL A 435 -13.63 8.01 -14.27
C VAL A 435 -14.08 6.84 -15.14
N LYS A 436 -13.35 5.71 -15.11
CA LYS A 436 -13.75 4.47 -15.79
C LYS A 436 -15.12 3.98 -15.33
N ARG A 437 -15.42 4.07 -14.03
CA ARG A 437 -16.72 3.69 -13.46
C ARG A 437 -17.83 4.65 -13.89
N LEU A 438 -17.58 5.95 -13.91
CA LEU A 438 -18.56 6.95 -14.33
C LEU A 438 -18.97 6.75 -15.80
N VAL A 439 -17.98 6.58 -16.68
CA VAL A 439 -18.24 6.29 -18.11
C VAL A 439 -18.95 4.95 -18.25
N TRP A 440 -18.45 3.89 -17.61
CA TRP A 440 -19.09 2.58 -17.68
C TRP A 440 -20.55 2.59 -17.21
N SER A 441 -20.85 3.33 -16.14
CA SER A 441 -22.23 3.48 -15.66
C SER A 441 -23.12 4.23 -16.64
N ALA A 442 -22.57 5.21 -17.37
CA ALA A 442 -23.30 5.92 -18.41
C ALA A 442 -23.55 5.02 -19.63
N VAL A 443 -22.54 4.22 -20.01
CA VAL A 443 -22.66 3.23 -21.08
C VAL A 443 -23.75 2.21 -20.77
N LEU A 444 -23.74 1.63 -19.57
CA LEU A 444 -24.83 0.74 -19.12
C LEU A 444 -26.21 1.42 -19.11
N GLY A 445 -26.26 2.74 -18.98
CA GLY A 445 -27.48 3.55 -19.09
C GLY A 445 -27.87 3.94 -20.51
N GLY A 446 -27.18 3.42 -21.53
CA GLY A 446 -27.47 3.67 -22.95
C GLY A 446 -26.54 4.68 -23.65
N SER A 447 -25.54 5.23 -22.95
CA SER A 447 -24.54 6.10 -23.61
C SER A 447 -23.57 5.29 -24.47
N VAL A 448 -22.95 5.94 -25.46
CA VAL A 448 -21.95 5.31 -26.34
C VAL A 448 -20.61 6.00 -26.17
N CYS A 449 -19.55 5.24 -25.91
CA CYS A 449 -18.18 5.74 -25.74
C CYS A 449 -17.25 5.05 -26.72
N ARG A 450 -16.87 5.72 -27.82
CA ARG A 450 -16.05 5.15 -28.90
C ARG A 450 -14.67 5.79 -29.04
N SER A 451 -14.41 6.87 -28.30
CA SER A 451 -13.20 7.66 -28.38
C SER A 451 -12.86 8.33 -27.05
N ALA A 452 -11.64 8.85 -26.95
CA ALA A 452 -11.22 9.72 -25.85
C ALA A 452 -12.12 10.98 -25.72
N ALA A 453 -12.48 11.62 -26.84
CA ALA A 453 -13.44 12.72 -26.87
C ALA A 453 -14.79 12.34 -26.22
N ASP A 454 -15.37 11.19 -26.58
CA ASP A 454 -16.61 10.70 -25.98
C ASP A 454 -16.44 10.43 -24.49
N PHE A 455 -15.31 9.81 -24.12
CA PHE A 455 -14.97 9.52 -22.72
C PHE A 455 -14.95 10.80 -21.89
N VAL A 456 -14.29 11.86 -22.39
CA VAL A 456 -14.25 13.18 -21.75
C VAL A 456 -15.64 13.79 -21.66
N LYS A 457 -16.40 13.80 -22.76
CA LYS A 457 -17.75 14.39 -22.82
C LYS A 457 -18.69 13.75 -21.79
N ILE A 458 -18.74 12.42 -21.75
CA ILE A 458 -19.55 11.66 -20.80
C ILE A 458 -19.09 11.94 -19.36
N SER A 459 -17.77 11.90 -19.12
CA SER A 459 -17.22 12.09 -17.78
C SER A 459 -17.49 13.50 -17.23
N LYS A 460 -17.39 14.55 -18.06
CA LYS A 460 -17.70 15.94 -17.67
C LYS A 460 -19.16 16.14 -17.26
N GLN A 461 -20.10 15.37 -17.84
CA GLN A 461 -21.51 15.39 -17.42
C GLN A 461 -21.72 14.74 -16.05
N LYS A 462 -20.82 13.85 -15.63
CA LYS A 462 -20.95 13.06 -14.39
C LYS A 462 -20.14 13.61 -13.22
N THR A 463 -19.08 14.38 -13.46
CA THR A 463 -18.26 14.96 -12.39
C THR A 463 -17.66 16.30 -12.78
N LYS A 464 -17.60 17.22 -11.81
CA LYS A 464 -16.83 18.47 -11.87
C LYS A 464 -15.58 18.44 -10.99
N LYS A 465 -15.36 17.35 -10.24
CA LYS A 465 -14.25 17.21 -9.28
C LYS A 465 -12.93 16.72 -9.91
N ILE A 466 -12.99 16.30 -11.17
CA ILE A 466 -11.85 15.79 -11.93
C ILE A 466 -11.76 16.61 -13.20
N ASN A 467 -10.61 17.22 -13.42
CA ASN A 467 -10.25 17.94 -14.63
C ASN A 467 -10.00 16.92 -15.75
N LEU A 468 -10.79 17.03 -16.81
CA LEU A 468 -10.82 16.07 -17.92
C LEU A 468 -10.40 16.75 -19.21
N MET A 469 -9.29 16.25 -19.79
CA MET A 469 -8.68 16.80 -21.00
C MET A 469 -8.27 15.64 -21.91
N GLU A 470 -8.66 15.66 -23.18
CA GLU A 470 -8.25 14.63 -24.13
C GLU A 470 -6.82 14.89 -24.59
N ILE A 471 -5.96 13.87 -24.58
CA ILE A 471 -4.67 13.95 -25.26
C ILE A 471 -4.92 13.56 -26.71
N THR A 472 -4.81 14.53 -27.61
CA THR A 472 -5.05 14.35 -29.03
C THR A 472 -3.80 13.84 -29.75
N LEU A 473 -4.01 13.18 -30.90
CA LEU A 473 -2.89 12.77 -31.77
C LEU A 473 -2.09 13.97 -32.29
N ALA A 474 -2.74 15.12 -32.45
CA ALA A 474 -2.08 16.36 -32.88
C ALA A 474 -1.09 16.87 -31.81
N GLU A 475 -1.46 16.85 -30.53
CA GLU A 475 -0.57 17.22 -29.43
C GLU A 475 0.63 16.26 -29.33
N ILE A 476 0.39 14.96 -29.49
CA ILE A 476 1.45 13.94 -29.49
C ILE A 476 2.41 14.18 -30.67
N ALA A 477 1.88 14.44 -31.86
CA ALA A 477 2.69 14.75 -33.04
C ALA A 477 3.51 16.03 -32.86
N ALA A 478 2.94 17.08 -32.27
CA ALA A 478 3.66 18.32 -31.96
C ALA A 478 4.79 18.08 -30.94
N SER A 479 4.53 17.28 -29.90
CA SER A 479 5.56 16.88 -28.92
C SER A 479 6.67 16.06 -29.58
N LYS A 480 6.33 15.17 -30.51
CA LYS A 480 7.30 14.41 -31.31
C LYS A 480 8.20 15.32 -32.13
N LEU A 481 7.63 16.22 -32.93
CA LEU A 481 8.39 17.17 -33.76
C LEU A 481 9.37 18.01 -32.93
N LYS A 482 8.95 18.44 -31.73
CA LYS A 482 9.79 19.27 -30.84
C LYS A 482 10.94 18.48 -30.20
N LEU A 483 10.69 17.26 -29.75
CA LEU A 483 11.60 16.53 -28.86
C LEU A 483 12.40 15.42 -29.53
N GLU A 484 12.06 15.03 -30.76
CA GLU A 484 12.70 13.91 -31.44
C GLU A 484 14.22 14.10 -31.58
N ASN A 485 14.67 15.29 -31.99
CA ASN A 485 16.10 15.60 -32.09
C ASN A 485 16.78 15.65 -30.72
N THR A 486 16.13 16.25 -29.72
CA THR A 486 16.61 16.28 -28.33
C THR A 486 16.80 14.88 -27.76
N PHE A 487 15.88 13.96 -28.07
CA PHE A 487 15.93 12.59 -27.60
C PHE A 487 16.95 11.74 -28.35
N LYS A 488 17.19 11.99 -29.64
CA LYS A 488 18.25 11.29 -30.41
C LYS A 488 19.63 11.46 -29.78
N VAL A 489 19.94 12.64 -29.25
CA VAL A 489 21.24 12.94 -28.63
C VAL A 489 21.28 12.70 -27.10
N ALA A 490 20.17 12.26 -26.50
CA ALA A 490 20.10 12.04 -25.05
C ALA A 490 21.02 10.90 -24.61
N LYS A 491 22.04 11.19 -23.81
CA LYS A 491 22.99 10.21 -23.30
C LYS A 491 22.32 9.22 -22.33
N ALA A 492 22.82 7.99 -22.31
CA ALA A 492 22.40 7.00 -21.33
C ALA A 492 22.83 7.44 -19.93
N VAL A 493 21.95 7.22 -18.95
CA VAL A 493 22.21 7.55 -17.55
C VAL A 493 22.56 6.26 -16.81
N PRO A 494 23.81 6.06 -16.36
CA PRO A 494 24.18 4.82 -15.70
C PRO A 494 23.44 4.68 -14.38
N GLU A 495 23.06 3.45 -14.03
CA GLU A 495 22.29 3.12 -12.82
C GLU A 495 20.89 3.79 -12.74
N THR A 496 20.28 4.10 -13.89
CA THR A 496 18.91 4.65 -13.96
C THR A 496 17.93 3.82 -13.11
N LEU A 497 18.02 2.48 -13.15
CA LEU A 497 17.13 1.59 -12.39
C LEU A 497 17.26 1.75 -10.86
N LYS A 498 18.43 2.12 -10.34
CA LYS A 498 18.67 2.35 -8.90
C LYS A 498 18.31 3.78 -8.47
N THR A 499 18.13 4.71 -9.41
CA THR A 499 17.81 6.11 -9.13
C THR A 499 16.36 6.27 -8.70
N HIS A 500 16.06 6.94 -7.59
CA HIS A 500 14.67 7.24 -7.17
C HIS A 500 14.39 8.73 -7.01
N SER A 501 15.36 9.59 -7.30
CA SER A 501 15.17 11.03 -7.38
C SER A 501 16.03 11.63 -8.47
N VAL A 502 15.44 12.51 -9.27
CA VAL A 502 16.10 13.31 -10.30
C VAL A 502 15.71 14.77 -10.08
N GLN A 503 16.69 15.65 -9.92
CA GLN A 503 16.47 17.07 -9.68
C GLN A 503 17.15 17.88 -10.77
N VAL A 504 16.43 18.83 -11.37
CA VAL A 504 17.03 19.81 -12.27
C VAL A 504 17.74 20.86 -11.42
N VAL A 505 19.06 21.00 -11.63
CA VAL A 505 19.93 21.90 -10.84
C VAL A 505 20.57 23.01 -11.66
N GLY A 506 20.46 22.93 -12.99
CA GLY A 506 20.89 23.98 -13.92
C GLY A 506 20.24 23.80 -15.29
N ARG A 507 20.59 24.66 -16.25
CA ARG A 507 19.95 24.69 -17.58
C ARG A 507 20.13 23.39 -18.38
N SER A 508 21.23 22.68 -18.14
CA SER A 508 21.59 21.42 -18.81
C SER A 508 22.02 20.33 -17.82
N THR A 509 21.79 20.52 -16.52
CA THR A 509 22.31 19.63 -15.47
C THR A 509 21.22 19.07 -14.58
N ILE A 510 21.32 17.76 -14.31
CA ILE A 510 20.45 17.05 -13.36
C ILE A 510 21.29 16.34 -12.29
N ASP A 511 20.75 16.26 -11.08
CA ASP A 511 21.28 15.43 -10.01
C ASP A 511 20.40 14.19 -9.84
N CYS A 512 21.01 13.00 -9.90
CA CYS A 512 20.37 11.71 -9.66
C CYS A 512 20.77 11.18 -8.27
N ARG A 513 19.81 10.64 -7.51
CA ARG A 513 20.02 10.05 -6.18
C ARG A 513 19.37 8.67 -6.06
N TYR A 514 19.93 7.80 -5.23
CA TYR A 514 19.35 6.47 -4.96
C TYR A 514 17.98 6.55 -4.29
N TYR A 515 17.76 7.57 -3.46
CA TYR A 515 16.48 7.95 -2.89
C TYR A 515 16.47 9.47 -2.61
N SER A 516 15.29 10.07 -2.44
CA SER A 516 15.10 11.52 -2.48
C SER A 516 15.90 12.30 -1.43
N ALA A 517 16.01 11.78 -0.22
CA ALA A 517 16.74 12.42 0.88
C ALA A 517 18.24 12.03 0.93
N CYS A 518 18.73 11.24 -0.03
CA CYS A 518 20.11 10.77 -0.03
C CYS A 518 21.09 11.94 -0.19
N SER A 519 22.13 11.98 0.65
CA SER A 519 23.20 12.96 0.57
C SER A 519 24.06 12.76 -0.69
N THR A 520 24.33 11.50 -1.03
CA THR A 520 25.11 11.12 -2.20
C THR A 520 24.30 11.33 -3.47
N LYS A 521 24.89 12.05 -4.43
CA LYS A 521 24.26 12.38 -5.70
C LYS A 521 25.24 12.21 -6.85
N LYS A 522 24.69 11.89 -8.01
CA LYS A 522 25.40 11.82 -9.28
C LYS A 522 24.89 12.93 -10.19
N THR A 523 25.76 13.87 -10.52
CA THR A 523 25.44 14.96 -11.44
C THR A 523 25.67 14.53 -12.88
N ILE A 524 24.71 14.84 -13.75
CA ILE A 524 24.74 14.54 -15.18
C ILE A 524 24.55 15.85 -15.94
N SER A 525 25.48 16.12 -16.85
CA SER A 525 25.44 17.28 -17.74
C SER A 525 25.14 16.80 -19.16
N TYR A 526 24.15 17.43 -19.80
CA TYR A 526 23.74 17.13 -21.16
C TYR A 526 24.44 18.01 -22.20
#